data_AF-A0AAJ5WXM8-F1
#
_entry.id   AF-A0AAJ5WXM8-F1
#
_cell.length_a   1.000
_cell.length_b   1.000
_cell.length_c   1.000
_cell.angle_alpha   90.00
_cell.angle_beta   90.00
_cell.angle_gamma   90.00
#
_symmetry.space_group_name_H-M   'P 1'
#
loop_
_entity.id
_entity.type
_entity.pdbx_description
1 polymer ?
#
loop_
_entity_poly.entity_id
_entity_poly.type
_entity_poly.pdbx_seq_one_letter_code
_entity_poly.pdbx_strand_id
1 'polypeptide(L)'
;MNLDRLSAIFPSRLTLAAVVGCLIFIPLAIWLGWTGGVAEHDRRQAQAAADAYHAQIADPTTGYAARLGRCAASLSGAEAAVNRQSEAVRDLQKTAAEDAARAERLVQAAQAQAIAADRRARAVLQAQPRDGESRCDAAFRLHQEALS
;
A
#
# COMPACT_ATOMS: atom_id res chain seq x y z
N MET A 1 12.36 -82.07 -18.47
CA MET A 1 10.94 -82.44 -18.70
C MET A 1 10.83 -83.06 -20.08
N ASN A 2 10.33 -84.30 -20.17
CA ASN A 2 10.18 -85.03 -21.44
C ASN A 2 9.04 -84.43 -22.28
N LEU A 3 9.38 -83.53 -23.20
CA LEU A 3 8.43 -82.90 -24.13
C LEU A 3 7.85 -83.90 -25.14
N ASP A 4 8.52 -85.02 -25.40
CA ASP A 4 8.09 -86.04 -26.36
C ASP A 4 6.88 -86.88 -25.92
N ARG A 5 6.50 -86.86 -24.64
CA ARG A 5 5.29 -87.56 -24.16
C ARG A 5 4.03 -86.70 -24.24
N LEU A 6 4.15 -85.38 -24.44
CA LEU A 6 3.00 -84.48 -24.57
C LEU A 6 2.40 -84.50 -25.98
N SER A 7 3.22 -84.76 -27.01
CA SER A 7 2.77 -84.87 -28.40
C SER A 7 1.92 -86.11 -28.68
N ALA A 8 2.03 -87.16 -27.85
CA ALA A 8 1.26 -88.40 -27.98
C ALA A 8 -0.17 -88.32 -27.42
N ILE A 9 -0.50 -87.30 -26.63
CA ILE A 9 -1.79 -87.20 -25.90
C ILE A 9 -2.75 -86.17 -26.55
N PHE A 10 -2.28 -85.27 -27.41
CA PHE A 10 -3.13 -84.26 -28.05
C PHE A 10 -2.91 -84.16 -29.57
N PRO A 11 -3.69 -84.89 -30.39
CA PRO A 11 -3.50 -84.95 -31.84
C PRO A 11 -4.38 -83.93 -32.57
N SER A 12 -4.36 -82.65 -32.18
CA SER A 12 -5.28 -81.68 -32.77
C SER A 12 -4.67 -80.28 -32.90
N ARG A 13 -4.68 -79.72 -34.10
CA ARG A 13 -4.26 -78.33 -34.38
C ARG A 13 -4.99 -77.30 -33.51
N LEU A 14 -6.17 -77.66 -32.98
CA LEU A 14 -6.95 -76.84 -32.05
C LEU A 14 -6.29 -76.69 -30.68
N THR A 15 -5.62 -77.71 -30.15
CA THR A 15 -4.97 -77.60 -28.84
C THR A 15 -3.70 -76.78 -28.93
N LEU A 16 -2.94 -76.92 -30.02
CA LEU A 16 -1.78 -76.09 -30.28
C LEU A 16 -2.18 -74.61 -30.49
N ALA A 17 -3.25 -74.35 -31.25
CA ALA A 17 -3.80 -73.01 -31.40
C ALA A 17 -4.33 -72.42 -30.08
N ALA A 18 -4.97 -73.23 -29.23
CA ALA A 18 -5.44 -72.80 -27.92
C ALA A 18 -4.28 -72.46 -26.97
N VAL A 19 -3.22 -73.27 -26.93
CA VAL A 19 -2.04 -73.00 -26.10
C VAL A 19 -1.31 -71.74 -26.57
N VAL A 20 -1.12 -71.57 -27.88
CA VAL A 20 -0.52 -70.34 -28.44
C VAL A 20 -1.41 -69.13 -28.18
N GLY A 21 -2.73 -69.27 -28.32
CA GLY A 21 -3.70 -68.24 -27.96
C GLY A 21 -3.60 -67.84 -26.49
N CYS A 22 -3.56 -68.80 -25.57
CA CYS A 22 -3.38 -68.53 -24.14
C CYS A 22 -2.04 -67.83 -23.85
N LEU A 23 -0.95 -68.24 -24.52
CA LEU A 23 0.37 -67.61 -24.35
C LEU A 23 0.39 -66.15 -24.81
N ILE A 24 -0.51 -65.72 -25.68
CA ILE A 24 -0.60 -64.33 -26.15
C ILE A 24 -1.64 -63.54 -25.35
N PHE A 25 -2.85 -64.09 -25.17
CA PHE A 25 -3.95 -63.38 -24.52
C PHE A 25 -3.74 -63.15 -23.03
N ILE A 26 -3.13 -64.10 -22.32
CA ILE A 26 -2.87 -63.96 -20.88
C ILE A 26 -1.92 -62.80 -20.56
N PRO A 27 -0.71 -62.70 -21.16
CA PRO A 27 0.17 -61.57 -20.90
C PRO A 27 -0.41 -60.24 -21.41
N LEU A 28 -1.17 -60.26 -22.51
CA LEU A 28 -1.82 -59.05 -23.03
C LEU A 28 -2.90 -58.52 -22.05
N ALA A 29 -3.69 -59.42 -21.45
CA ALA A 29 -4.68 -59.06 -20.44
C ALA A 29 -4.02 -58.51 -19.16
N ILE A 30 -2.92 -59.11 -18.72
CA ILE A 30 -2.12 -58.61 -17.59
C ILE A 30 -1.58 -57.20 -17.90
N TRP A 31 -1.05 -56.99 -19.10
CA TRP A 31 -0.51 -55.70 -19.52
C TRP A 31 -1.59 -54.61 -19.61
N LEU A 32 -2.75 -54.90 -20.18
CA LEU A 32 -3.89 -53.98 -20.24
C LEU A 32 -4.46 -53.66 -18.85
N GLY A 33 -4.58 -54.65 -17.97
CA GLY A 33 -5.02 -54.45 -16.60
C GLY A 33 -4.04 -53.58 -15.79
N TRP A 34 -2.74 -53.81 -15.97
CA TRP A 34 -1.69 -53.03 -15.31
C TRP A 34 -1.66 -51.58 -15.80
N THR A 35 -1.66 -51.36 -17.13
CA THR A 35 -1.66 -50.01 -17.71
C THR A 35 -2.91 -49.21 -17.38
N GLY A 36 -4.09 -49.85 -17.39
CA GLY A 36 -5.33 -49.23 -16.93
C GLY A 36 -5.31 -48.87 -15.44
N GLY A 37 -4.77 -49.75 -14.60
CA GLY A 37 -4.60 -49.52 -13.17
C GLY A 37 -3.65 -48.37 -12.84
N VAL A 38 -2.49 -48.30 -13.53
CA VAL A 38 -1.53 -47.20 -13.39
C VAL A 38 -2.14 -45.88 -13.87
N ALA A 39 -2.83 -45.87 -15.01
CA ALA A 39 -3.47 -44.67 -15.53
C ALA A 39 -4.56 -44.12 -14.59
N GLU A 40 -5.34 -44.99 -13.96
CA GLU A 40 -6.35 -44.59 -12.98
C GLU A 40 -5.72 -44.11 -11.66
N HIS A 41 -4.66 -44.77 -11.21
CA HIS A 41 -3.90 -44.35 -10.04
C HIS A 41 -3.26 -42.96 -10.25
N ASP A 42 -2.64 -42.73 -11.40
CA ASP A 42 -2.04 -41.45 -11.76
C ASP A 42 -3.11 -40.35 -11.89
N ARG A 43 -4.27 -40.66 -12.46
CA ARG A 43 -5.41 -39.72 -12.49
C ARG A 43 -5.86 -39.33 -11.09
N ARG A 44 -6.00 -40.29 -10.17
CA ARG A 44 -6.40 -40.01 -8.78
C ARG A 44 -5.36 -39.19 -8.05
N GLN A 45 -4.08 -39.45 -8.26
CA GLN A 45 -3.02 -38.62 -7.69
C GLN A 45 -3.05 -37.19 -8.24
N ALA A 46 -3.24 -37.02 -9.54
CA ALA A 46 -3.38 -35.72 -10.16
C ALA A 46 -4.61 -34.95 -9.65
N GLN A 47 -5.74 -35.64 -9.48
CA GLN A 47 -6.96 -35.07 -8.88
C GLN A 47 -6.73 -34.66 -7.42
N ALA A 48 -6.15 -35.55 -6.60
CA ALA A 48 -5.85 -35.24 -5.21
C ALA A 48 -4.90 -34.05 -5.05
N ALA A 49 -3.89 -33.94 -5.94
CA ALA A 49 -3.00 -32.79 -5.98
C ALA A 49 -3.76 -31.51 -6.38
N ALA A 50 -4.63 -31.58 -7.40
CA ALA A 50 -5.45 -30.45 -7.83
C ALA A 50 -6.40 -29.99 -6.71
N ASP A 51 -7.06 -30.91 -6.02
CA ASP A 51 -7.94 -30.63 -4.88
C ASP A 51 -7.17 -30.00 -3.73
N ALA A 52 -5.96 -30.47 -3.44
CA ALA A 52 -5.09 -29.88 -2.42
C ALA A 52 -4.65 -28.45 -2.78
N TYR A 53 -4.34 -28.17 -4.04
CA TYR A 53 -4.06 -26.80 -4.50
C TYR A 53 -5.32 -25.93 -4.43
N HIS A 54 -6.48 -26.48 -4.79
CA HIS A 54 -7.74 -25.75 -4.75
C HIS A 54 -8.12 -25.38 -3.31
N ALA A 55 -7.96 -26.31 -2.36
CA ALA A 55 -8.16 -26.05 -0.95
C ALA A 55 -7.23 -24.95 -0.42
N GLN A 56 -5.95 -24.95 -0.81
CA GLN A 56 -5.00 -23.89 -0.41
C GLN A 56 -5.36 -22.53 -1.01
N ILE A 57 -5.82 -22.49 -2.27
CA ILE A 57 -6.24 -21.25 -2.93
C ILE A 57 -7.54 -20.71 -2.32
N ALA A 58 -8.47 -21.59 -1.99
CA ALA A 58 -9.79 -21.27 -1.45
C ALA A 58 -9.80 -21.10 0.09
N ASP A 59 -8.66 -21.31 0.75
CA ASP A 59 -8.57 -21.17 2.21
C ASP A 59 -9.10 -19.79 2.64
N PRO A 60 -10.08 -19.73 3.56
CA PRO A 60 -10.76 -18.50 3.92
C PRO A 60 -9.87 -17.49 4.66
N THR A 61 -8.69 -17.91 5.14
CA THR A 61 -7.78 -17.09 5.94
C THR A 61 -6.44 -16.81 5.24
N THR A 62 -5.90 -17.77 4.49
CA THR A 62 -4.61 -17.65 3.79
C THR A 62 -4.72 -17.71 2.28
N GLY A 63 -5.88 -18.10 1.77
CA GLY A 63 -6.16 -18.22 0.34
C GLY A 63 -6.14 -16.88 -0.39
N TYR A 64 -6.20 -16.95 -1.71
CA TYR A 64 -6.01 -15.80 -2.58
C TYR A 64 -7.08 -14.71 -2.35
N ALA A 65 -8.35 -15.10 -2.22
CA ALA A 65 -9.45 -14.16 -1.97
C ALA A 65 -9.30 -13.43 -0.62
N ALA A 66 -8.89 -14.14 0.44
CA ALA A 66 -8.67 -13.58 1.75
C ALA A 66 -7.48 -12.59 1.78
N ARG A 67 -6.41 -12.90 1.02
CA ARG A 67 -5.28 -11.97 0.84
C ARG A 67 -5.70 -10.72 0.07
N LEU A 68 -6.47 -10.86 -1.01
CA LEU A 68 -7.02 -9.71 -1.74
C LEU A 68 -7.91 -8.83 -0.86
N GLY A 69 -8.79 -9.43 -0.04
CA GLY A 69 -9.64 -8.71 0.90
C GLY A 69 -8.84 -7.90 1.93
N ARG A 70 -7.77 -8.48 2.49
CA ARG A 70 -6.87 -7.76 3.41
C ARG A 70 -6.12 -6.63 2.71
N CYS A 71 -5.65 -6.83 1.48
CA CYS A 71 -5.00 -5.76 0.72
C CYS A 71 -5.98 -4.61 0.43
N ALA A 72 -7.22 -4.89 0.06
CA ALA A 72 -8.25 -3.88 -0.17
C ALA A 72 -8.57 -3.10 1.12
N ALA A 73 -8.72 -3.78 2.26
CA ALA A 73 -8.93 -3.13 3.55
C ALA A 73 -7.75 -2.22 3.93
N SER A 74 -6.51 -2.71 3.76
CA SER A 74 -5.28 -1.92 4.00
C SER A 74 -5.22 -0.68 3.11
N LEU A 75 -5.53 -0.82 1.81
CA LEU A 75 -5.56 0.29 0.85
C LEU A 75 -6.59 1.35 1.26
N SER A 76 -7.81 0.94 1.60
CA SER A 76 -8.86 1.87 2.05
C SER A 76 -8.46 2.60 3.35
N GLY A 77 -7.79 1.90 4.27
CA GLY A 77 -7.25 2.50 5.50
C GLY A 77 -6.15 3.51 5.23
N ALA A 78 -5.27 3.23 4.27
CA ALA A 78 -4.22 4.13 3.83
C ALA A 78 -4.80 5.40 3.15
N GLU A 79 -5.80 5.26 2.27
CA GLU A 79 -6.50 6.39 1.65
C GLU A 79 -7.16 7.29 2.70
N ALA A 80 -7.85 6.69 3.69
CA ALA A 80 -8.45 7.44 4.80
C ALA A 80 -7.41 8.17 5.66
N ALA A 81 -6.22 7.58 5.85
CA ALA A 81 -5.13 8.23 6.56
C ALA A 81 -4.55 9.42 5.77
N VAL A 82 -4.32 9.25 4.46
CA VAL A 82 -3.84 10.31 3.56
C VAL A 82 -4.81 11.47 3.51
N ASN A 83 -6.12 11.21 3.47
CA ASN A 83 -7.14 12.27 3.46
C ASN A 83 -7.11 13.09 4.76
N ARG A 84 -7.04 12.44 5.92
CA ARG A 84 -6.91 13.12 7.22
C ARG A 84 -5.63 13.95 7.32
N GLN A 85 -4.51 13.41 6.85
CA GLN A 85 -3.25 14.15 6.83
C GLN A 85 -3.30 15.36 5.89
N SER A 86 -3.92 15.20 4.72
CA SER A 86 -4.08 16.29 3.74
C SER A 86 -4.99 17.41 4.24
N GLU A 87 -5.98 17.09 5.06
CA GLU A 87 -6.84 18.08 5.74
C GLU A 87 -6.06 18.82 6.82
N ALA A 88 -5.31 18.10 7.67
CA ALA A 88 -4.46 18.71 8.68
C ALA A 88 -3.40 19.66 8.08
N VAL A 89 -2.80 19.29 6.93
CA VAL A 89 -1.86 20.16 6.21
C VAL A 89 -2.55 21.43 5.71
N ARG A 90 -3.78 21.33 5.18
CA ARG A 90 -4.56 22.50 4.74
C ARG A 90 -4.89 23.44 5.90
N ASP A 91 -5.26 22.91 7.05
CA ASP A 91 -5.54 23.70 8.24
C ASP A 91 -4.28 24.42 8.76
N LEU A 92 -3.14 23.72 8.77
CA LEU A 92 -1.85 24.33 9.12
C LEU A 92 -1.47 25.45 8.14
N GLN A 93 -1.68 25.27 6.84
CA GLN A 93 -1.42 26.32 5.84
C GLN A 93 -2.32 27.53 6.04
N LYS A 94 -3.60 27.33 6.34
CA LYS A 94 -4.54 28.42 6.65
C LYS A 94 -4.11 29.20 7.89
N THR A 95 -3.77 28.49 8.96
CA THR A 95 -3.30 29.09 10.21
C THR A 95 -2.00 29.88 9.99
N ALA A 96 -1.06 29.32 9.23
CA ALA A 96 0.20 30.00 8.88
C ALA A 96 -0.05 31.28 8.06
N ALA A 97 -1.01 31.27 7.13
CA ALA A 97 -1.38 32.45 6.36
C ALA A 97 -2.01 33.54 7.25
N GLU A 98 -2.86 33.16 8.21
CA GLU A 98 -3.46 34.09 9.18
C GLU A 98 -2.40 34.71 10.09
N ASP A 99 -1.43 33.91 10.56
CA ASP A 99 -0.30 34.37 11.38
C ASP A 99 0.62 35.30 10.60
N ALA A 100 0.92 34.99 9.33
CA ALA A 100 1.68 35.88 8.46
C ALA A 100 0.98 37.23 8.26
N ALA A 101 -0.33 37.22 7.97
CA ALA A 101 -1.12 38.45 7.84
C ALA A 101 -1.21 39.25 9.16
N ARG A 102 -1.18 38.57 10.31
CA ARG A 102 -1.09 39.24 11.62
C ARG A 102 0.28 39.88 11.83
N ALA A 103 1.35 39.17 11.50
CA ALA A 103 2.71 39.69 11.60
C ALA A 103 2.92 40.92 10.70
N GLU A 104 2.44 40.88 9.46
CA GLU A 104 2.50 42.01 8.54
C GLU A 104 1.77 43.24 9.08
N ARG A 105 0.57 43.07 9.65
CA ARG A 105 -0.17 44.17 10.29
C ARG A 105 0.58 44.78 11.45
N LEU A 106 1.24 43.96 12.27
CA LEU A 106 2.07 44.45 13.39
C LEU A 106 3.29 45.22 12.89
N VAL A 107 3.96 44.73 11.84
CA VAL A 107 5.09 45.43 11.21
C VAL A 107 4.65 46.77 10.63
N GLN A 108 3.52 46.81 9.91
CA GLN A 108 2.97 48.07 9.38
C GLN A 108 2.61 49.05 10.49
N ALA A 109 2.00 48.59 11.58
CA ALA A 109 1.69 49.42 12.73
C ALA A 109 2.97 49.98 13.39
N ALA A 110 4.00 49.15 13.56
CA ALA A 110 5.29 49.56 14.10
C ALA A 110 5.99 50.57 13.18
N GLN A 111 5.97 50.37 11.87
CA GLN A 111 6.51 51.32 10.89
C GLN A 111 5.76 52.66 10.93
N ALA A 112 4.43 52.63 11.00
CA ALA A 112 3.62 53.85 11.12
C ALA A 112 3.93 54.63 12.41
N GLN A 113 4.10 53.92 13.54
CA GLN A 113 4.54 54.51 14.80
C GLN A 113 5.94 55.11 14.70
N ALA A 114 6.89 54.41 14.06
CA ALA A 114 8.24 54.90 13.85
C ALA A 114 8.26 56.18 12.98
N ILE A 115 7.47 56.23 11.91
CA ILE A 115 7.33 57.43 11.06
C ILE A 115 6.70 58.58 11.84
N ALA A 116 5.67 58.32 12.65
CA ALA A 116 5.06 59.33 13.50
C ALA A 116 6.05 59.86 14.56
N ALA A 117 6.85 58.99 15.15
CA ALA A 117 7.91 59.37 16.08
C ALA A 117 8.99 60.22 15.41
N ASP A 118 9.45 59.85 14.21
CA ASP A 118 10.43 60.64 13.44
C ASP A 118 9.89 62.04 13.10
N ARG A 119 8.62 62.14 12.69
CA ARG A 119 7.97 63.44 12.45
C ARG A 119 7.90 64.30 13.71
N ARG A 120 7.56 63.72 14.86
CA ARG A 120 7.54 64.43 16.15
C ARG A 120 8.95 64.89 16.54
N ALA A 121 9.97 64.04 16.38
CA ALA A 121 11.35 64.41 16.67
C ALA A 121 11.83 65.56 15.78
N ARG A 122 11.53 65.53 14.46
CA ARG A 122 11.84 66.63 13.54
C ARG A 122 11.12 67.93 13.89
N ALA A 123 9.85 67.84 14.28
CA ALA A 123 9.08 69.02 14.72
C ALA A 123 9.71 69.68 15.95
N VAL A 124 10.17 68.88 16.93
CA VAL A 124 10.89 69.39 18.11
C VAL A 124 12.23 70.03 17.72
N LEU A 125 12.98 69.42 16.80
CA LEU A 125 14.28 69.95 16.36
C LEU A 125 14.16 71.23 15.52
N GLN A 126 13.04 71.44 14.82
CA GLN A 126 12.78 72.62 14.00
C GLN A 126 12.11 73.77 14.74
N ALA A 127 11.54 73.52 15.92
CA ALA A 127 10.90 74.55 16.72
C ALA A 127 11.95 75.50 17.32
N GLN A 128 11.71 76.82 17.16
CA GLN A 128 12.55 77.83 17.79
C GLN A 128 12.13 78.04 19.25
N PRO A 129 13.10 78.24 20.17
CA PRO A 129 12.80 78.62 21.55
C PRO A 129 12.10 79.99 21.60
N ARG A 130 11.19 80.18 22.56
CA ARG A 130 10.61 81.50 22.83
C ARG A 130 11.68 82.43 23.44
N ASP A 131 11.45 83.73 23.39
CA ASP A 131 12.38 84.71 23.97
C ASP A 131 12.59 84.43 25.48
N GLY A 132 13.84 84.15 25.85
CA GLY A 132 14.24 83.78 27.21
C GLY A 132 14.23 82.29 27.55
N GLU A 133 13.80 81.42 26.64
CA GLU A 133 13.73 79.96 26.83
C GLU A 133 15.02 79.27 26.30
N SER A 134 15.56 78.29 27.04
CA SER A 134 16.69 77.50 26.52
C SER A 134 16.20 76.48 25.47
N ARG A 135 17.07 76.06 24.55
CA ARG A 135 16.69 75.05 23.52
C ARG A 135 16.23 73.72 24.13
N CYS A 136 16.74 73.35 25.30
CA CYS A 136 16.35 72.12 25.99
C CYS A 136 14.98 72.26 26.65
N ASP A 137 14.68 73.43 27.23
CA ASP A 137 13.36 73.71 27.83
C ASP A 137 12.26 73.76 26.77
N ALA A 138 12.55 74.37 25.62
CA ALA A 138 11.66 74.38 24.46
C ALA A 138 11.37 72.97 23.93
N ALA A 139 12.39 72.10 23.87
CA ALA A 139 12.22 70.72 23.45
C ALA A 139 11.38 69.89 24.44
N PHE A 140 11.57 70.11 25.75
CA PHE A 140 10.83 69.43 26.80
C PHE A 140 9.36 69.85 26.83
N ARG A 141 9.08 71.15 26.70
CA ARG A 141 7.71 71.70 26.59
C ARG A 141 6.97 71.10 25.40
N LEU A 142 7.60 71.08 24.22
CA LEU A 142 6.99 70.50 23.01
C LEU A 142 6.76 68.99 23.14
N HIS A 143 7.61 68.28 23.89
CA HIS A 143 7.39 66.87 24.18
C HIS A 143 6.18 66.65 25.09
N GLN A 144 6.00 67.50 26.10
CA GLN A 144 4.83 67.47 26.98
C GLN A 144 3.52 67.85 26.25
N GLU A 145 3.55 68.89 25.43
CA GLU A 145 2.40 69.32 24.60
C GLU A 145 2.00 68.26 23.54
N ALA A 146 2.94 67.42 23.10
CA ALA A 146 2.66 66.34 22.15
C ALA A 146 2.12 65.04 22.80
N LEU A 147 2.19 64.93 24.13
CA LEU A 147 1.71 63.80 24.93
C LEU A 147 0.36 64.08 25.61
N SER A 148 -0.06 65.35 25.71
CA SER A 148 -1.39 65.79 26.16
C SER A 148 -2.42 65.76 25.05
#